data_AF-A0A0C2CLA0-F1
#
_entry.id   AF-A0A0C2CLA0-F1
#
_cell.length_a   1.000
_cell.length_b   1.000
_cell.length_c   1.000
_cell.angle_alpha   90.00
_cell.angle_beta   90.00
_cell.angle_gamma   90.00
#
_symmetry.space_group_name_H-M   'P 1'
#
loop_
_entity.id
_entity.type
_entity.pdbx_description
1 polymer ?
#
loop_
_entity_poly.entity_id
_entity_poly.type
_entity_poly.pdbx_seq_one_letter_code
_entity_poly.pdbx_strand_id
1 'polypeptide(L)'
;MALINTLTEKKTLFFADAVKLSRHSRANVLLIGLGGGTVNGFLHYNFPEMNITVVEISAQMISLARKWYDLHTDDHHRVIHADGVIFLKQQAEEDQIEPVLQKRMTGHVQG
;
A
#
# COMPACT_ATOMS: atom_id res chain seq x y z
N MET A 1 17.89 19.32 -39.79
CA MET A 1 18.53 18.58 -38.68
C MET A 1 17.49 18.40 -37.58
N ALA A 2 16.65 17.37 -37.72
CA ALA A 2 15.59 17.08 -36.77
C ALA A 2 16.21 16.40 -35.54
N LEU A 3 16.10 17.04 -34.38
CA LEU A 3 16.38 16.40 -33.09
C LEU A 3 15.23 15.45 -32.79
N ILE A 4 15.54 14.16 -32.83
CA ILE A 4 14.66 13.10 -32.39
C ILE A 4 14.59 13.19 -30.86
N ASN A 5 13.51 13.73 -30.32
CA ASN A 5 13.18 13.63 -28.89
C ASN A 5 12.69 12.20 -28.60
N THR A 6 13.61 11.26 -28.47
CA THR A 6 13.33 9.94 -27.88
C THR A 6 13.63 10.00 -26.39
N LEU A 7 12.66 10.43 -25.57
CA LEU A 7 12.75 10.32 -24.12
C LEU A 7 11.48 9.66 -23.58
N THR A 8 11.58 8.32 -23.55
CA THR A 8 11.08 7.43 -22.49
C THR A 8 9.58 7.53 -22.19
N GLU A 9 8.80 6.64 -22.79
CA GLU A 9 7.52 6.25 -22.22
C GLU A 9 7.73 5.86 -20.75
N LYS A 10 7.15 6.64 -19.84
CA LYS A 10 7.06 6.30 -18.42
C LYS A 10 6.27 5.01 -18.30
N LYS A 11 6.97 3.87 -18.19
CA LYS A 11 6.42 2.62 -17.68
C LYS A 11 5.91 2.89 -16.26
N THR A 12 4.65 3.29 -16.16
CA THR A 12 4.04 3.60 -14.88
C THR A 12 3.49 2.28 -14.34
N LEU A 13 4.27 1.63 -13.48
CA LEU A 13 3.93 0.34 -12.85
C LEU A 13 2.65 0.42 -11.99
N PHE A 14 2.26 1.63 -11.58
CA PHE A 14 1.08 1.88 -10.75
C PHE A 14 0.33 3.12 -11.26
N PHE A 15 -0.97 2.98 -11.53
CA PHE A 15 -1.87 4.10 -11.79
C PHE A 15 -2.72 4.36 -10.55
N ALA A 16 -2.74 5.59 -10.06
CA ALA A 16 -3.61 6.00 -8.95
C ALA A 16 -4.34 7.27 -9.37
N ASP A 17 -5.67 7.21 -9.38
CA ASP A 17 -6.53 8.37 -9.67
C ASP A 17 -6.73 9.24 -8.42
N ALA A 18 -6.70 8.60 -7.24
CA ALA A 18 -6.95 9.27 -5.96
C ALA A 18 -5.80 10.16 -5.48
N VAL A 19 -4.58 9.97 -6.01
CA VAL A 19 -3.40 10.73 -5.59
C VAL A 19 -2.46 10.96 -6.76
N LYS A 20 -2.02 12.21 -6.94
CA LYS A 20 -0.94 12.53 -7.88
C LYS A 20 0.32 11.79 -7.44
N LEU A 21 0.93 11.01 -8.32
CA LEU A 21 2.16 10.27 -8.01
C LEU A 21 3.40 11.15 -8.21
N SER A 22 4.08 11.46 -7.11
CA SER A 22 5.33 12.21 -7.04
C SER A 22 6.07 11.86 -5.75
N ARG A 23 7.38 12.08 -5.69
CA ARG A 23 8.18 11.72 -4.50
C ARG A 23 7.71 12.35 -3.18
N HIS A 24 6.98 13.47 -3.26
CA HIS A 24 6.42 14.22 -2.12
C HIS A 24 4.92 13.95 -1.89
N SER A 25 4.38 12.92 -2.55
CA SER A 25 2.97 12.59 -2.40
C SER A 25 2.68 12.07 -1.00
N ARG A 26 1.71 12.71 -0.35
CA ARG A 26 1.21 12.31 0.96
C ARG A 26 -0.12 11.60 0.79
N ALA A 27 -0.20 10.38 1.32
CA ALA A 27 -1.42 9.59 1.35
C ALA A 27 -1.33 8.58 2.50
N ASN A 28 -2.48 8.24 3.07
CA ASN A 28 -2.61 7.04 3.90
C ASN A 28 -2.83 5.85 2.98
N VAL A 29 -1.94 4.87 3.04
CA VAL A 29 -1.97 3.69 2.17
C VAL A 29 -2.16 2.45 3.05
N LEU A 30 -3.25 1.72 2.81
CA LEU A 30 -3.47 0.41 3.40
C LEU A 30 -3.17 -0.68 2.37
N LEU A 31 -2.25 -1.58 2.69
CA LEU A 31 -1.93 -2.76 1.91
C LEU A 31 -2.37 -4.00 2.68
N ILE A 32 -3.20 -4.85 2.07
CA ILE A 32 -3.60 -6.14 2.66
C ILE A 32 -2.80 -7.24 1.96
N GLY A 33 -2.01 -7.95 2.76
CA GLY A 33 -0.97 -8.86 2.30
C GLY A 33 0.38 -8.14 2.16
N LEU A 34 1.38 -8.65 2.87
CA LEU A 34 2.78 -8.24 2.73
C LEU A 34 3.44 -8.95 1.55
N GLY A 35 3.13 -10.24 1.36
CA GLY A 35 3.84 -11.11 0.44
C GLY A 35 5.35 -11.06 0.67
N GLY A 36 6.14 -10.91 -0.41
CA GLY A 36 7.59 -10.79 -0.33
C GLY A 36 8.14 -9.38 -0.08
N GLY A 37 7.30 -8.38 0.22
CA GLY A 37 7.79 -7.01 0.50
C GLY A 37 7.89 -6.07 -0.71
N THR A 38 7.80 -6.57 -1.94
CA THR A 38 8.11 -5.79 -3.15
C THR A 38 7.27 -4.52 -3.32
N VAL A 39 5.94 -4.62 -3.16
CA VAL A 39 5.03 -3.48 -3.40
C VAL A 39 5.19 -2.42 -2.31
N ASN A 40 5.22 -2.83 -1.04
CA ASN A 40 5.38 -1.89 0.07
C ASN A 40 6.76 -1.22 0.07
N GLY A 41 7.83 -1.99 -0.18
CA GLY A 41 9.18 -1.44 -0.35
C GLY A 41 9.27 -0.47 -1.54
N PHE A 42 8.66 -0.81 -2.68
CA PHE A 42 8.59 0.09 -3.83
C PHE A 42 7.89 1.41 -3.47
N LEU A 43 6.72 1.35 -2.83
CA LEU A 43 5.96 2.53 -2.45
C LEU A 43 6.73 3.38 -1.45
N HIS A 44 7.31 2.76 -0.42
CA HIS A 44 8.09 3.45 0.60
C HIS A 44 9.34 4.15 0.00
N TYR A 45 10.07 3.48 -0.89
CA TYR A 45 11.26 4.06 -1.53
C TYR A 45 10.93 5.22 -2.49
N ASN A 46 9.87 5.09 -3.28
CA ASN A 46 9.51 6.08 -4.29
C ASN A 46 8.64 7.21 -3.75
N PHE A 47 7.89 6.98 -2.68
CA PHE A 47 6.95 7.92 -2.06
C PHE A 47 7.15 7.97 -0.54
N PRO A 48 8.32 8.43 -0.06
CA PRO A 48 8.70 8.37 1.36
C PRO A 48 7.77 9.13 2.31
N GLU A 49 6.93 10.06 1.81
CA GLU A 49 5.97 10.80 2.62
C GLU A 49 4.58 10.12 2.72
N MET A 50 4.38 8.97 2.06
CA MET A 50 3.17 8.17 2.23
C MET A 50 3.21 7.43 3.57
N ASN A 51 2.09 7.43 4.28
CA ASN A 51 1.89 6.71 5.52
C ASN A 51 1.34 5.31 5.20
N ILE A 52 2.23 4.32 5.10
CA ILE A 52 1.95 2.97 4.63
C ILE A 52 1.72 2.03 5.82
N THR A 53 0.54 1.41 5.86
CA THR A 53 0.20 0.31 6.77
C THR A 53 0.02 -0.96 5.96
N VAL A 54 0.82 -1.98 6.26
CA VAL A 54 0.65 -3.32 5.69
C VAL A 54 -0.01 -4.22 6.74
N VAL A 55 -1.06 -4.93 6.37
CA VAL A 55 -1.71 -5.94 7.21
C VAL A 55 -1.41 -7.32 6.65
N GLU A 56 -0.73 -8.16 7.41
CA GLU A 56 -0.32 -9.50 7.00
C GLU A 56 -0.82 -10.55 7.98
N ILE A 57 -1.41 -11.62 7.46
CA ILE A 57 -2.01 -12.68 8.26
C ILE A 57 -0.98 -13.71 8.75
N SER A 58 0.17 -13.83 8.08
CA SER A 58 1.21 -14.81 8.39
C SER A 58 2.41 -14.19 9.11
N ALA A 59 2.52 -14.43 10.42
CA ALA A 59 3.72 -14.09 11.19
C ALA A 59 5.01 -14.67 10.59
N GLN A 60 4.93 -15.85 9.97
CA GLN A 60 6.08 -16.46 9.29
C GLN A 60 6.52 -15.62 8.10
N MET A 61 5.57 -15.08 7.32
CA MET A 61 5.88 -14.22 6.19
C MET A 61 6.51 -12.90 6.61
N ILE A 62 6.02 -12.29 7.68
CA ILE A 62 6.64 -11.09 8.27
C ILE A 62 8.09 -11.39 8.67
N SER A 63 8.33 -12.55 9.29
CA SER A 63 9.66 -12.97 9.71
C SER A 63 10.60 -13.19 8.53
N LEU A 64 10.11 -13.82 7.45
CA LEU A 64 10.88 -14.01 6.22
C LEU A 64 11.17 -12.68 5.52
N ALA A 65 10.20 -11.78 5.44
CA ALA A 65 10.35 -10.45 4.84
C ALA A 65 11.44 -9.63 5.52
N ARG A 66 11.46 -9.62 6.87
CA ARG A 66 12.52 -8.95 7.63
C ARG A 66 13.89 -9.59 7.45
N LYS A 67 13.95 -10.92 7.37
CA LYS A 67 15.22 -11.65 7.32
C LYS A 67 15.86 -11.70 5.92
N TRP A 68 15.04 -11.79 4.87
CA TRP A 68 15.51 -12.15 3.53
C TRP A 68 15.12 -11.16 2.44
N TYR A 69 14.11 -10.32 2.66
CA TYR A 69 13.58 -9.41 1.63
C TYR A 69 13.75 -7.93 2.00
N ASP A 70 14.62 -7.64 2.97
CA ASP A 70 15.01 -6.29 3.36
C ASP A 70 13.80 -5.38 3.70
N LEU A 71 12.81 -5.96 4.39
CA LEU A 71 11.67 -5.20 4.90
C LEU A 71 12.12 -4.22 6.00
N HIS A 72 12.13 -2.94 5.67
CA HIS A 72 12.34 -1.83 6.60
C HIS A 72 11.03 -1.26 7.10
N THR A 73 10.92 -0.98 8.39
CA THR A 73 9.78 -0.25 8.99
C THR A 73 10.28 1.00 9.69
N ASP A 74 9.50 2.07 9.62
CA ASP A 74 9.77 3.36 10.23
C ASP A 74 8.46 4.10 10.54
N ASP A 75 8.54 5.41 10.80
CA ASP A 75 7.39 6.26 11.11
C ASP A 75 6.34 6.31 9.97
N HIS A 76 6.77 6.08 8.73
CA HIS A 76 5.93 6.12 7.53
C HIS A 76 5.64 4.75 6.95
N HIS A 77 6.24 3.67 7.44
CA HIS A 77 6.00 2.30 6.96
C HIS A 77 5.95 1.29 8.10
N ARG A 78 4.79 0.66 8.31
CA ARG A 78 4.57 -0.33 9.37
C ARG A 78 3.87 -1.59 8.86
N VAL A 79 4.10 -2.69 9.58
CA VAL A 79 3.43 -3.98 9.34
C VAL A 79 2.68 -4.41 10.60
N ILE A 80 1.39 -4.71 10.44
CA ILE A 80 0.49 -5.21 11.46
C ILE A 80 0.21 -6.69 11.18
N HIS A 81 0.41 -7.54 12.17
CA HIS A 81 0.06 -8.96 12.07
C HIS A 81 -1.42 -9.15 12.46
N ALA A 82 -2.29 -9.28 11.47
CA ALA A 82 -3.73 -9.45 11.67
C ALA A 82 -4.40 -10.04 10.42
N ASP A 83 -5.63 -10.53 10.58
CA ASP A 83 -6.51 -10.81 9.46
C ASP A 83 -6.97 -9.48 8.84
N GLY A 84 -6.72 -9.29 7.54
CA GLY A 84 -7.04 -8.04 6.83
C GLY A 84 -8.54 -7.74 6.77
N VAL A 85 -9.40 -8.75 6.71
CA VAL A 85 -10.86 -8.56 6.71
C VAL A 85 -11.33 -8.11 8.09
N ILE A 86 -10.81 -8.74 9.15
CA ILE A 86 -11.14 -8.34 10.54
C ILE A 86 -10.63 -6.93 10.82
N PHE A 87 -9.38 -6.64 10.48
CA PHE A 87 -8.77 -5.33 10.64
C PHE A 87 -9.60 -4.25 9.93
N LEU A 88 -9.97 -4.48 8.67
CA LEU A 88 -10.80 -3.56 7.90
C LEU A 88 -12.16 -3.28 8.55
N LYS A 89 -12.84 -4.32 9.08
CA LYS A 89 -14.13 -4.14 9.76
C LYS A 89 -13.99 -3.28 11.00
N GLN A 90 -12.98 -3.55 11.83
CA GLN A 90 -12.69 -2.77 13.04
C GLN A 90 -12.41 -1.30 12.70
N GLN A 91 -11.56 -1.04 11.69
CA GLN A 91 -11.25 0.33 11.29
C GLN A 91 -12.43 1.07 10.66
N ALA A 92 -13.37 0.36 10.03
CA ALA A 92 -14.60 0.93 9.52
C ALA A 92 -15.62 1.26 10.63
N GLU A 93 -15.63 0.49 11.72
CA GLU A 93 -16.45 0.79 12.91
C GLU A 93 -15.91 1.97 13.71
N GLU A 94 -14.60 2.20 13.63
CA GLU A 94 -13.88 3.30 14.32
C GLU A 94 -13.81 4.61 13.49
N ASP A 95 -14.55 4.74 12.38
CA ASP A 95 -14.51 5.87 11.44
C ASP A 95 -13.10 6.21 10.89
N GLN A 96 -12.18 5.24 10.86
CA GLN A 96 -10.80 5.41 10.38
C GLN A 96 -10.62 5.14 8.88
N ILE A 97 -11.67 4.69 8.19
CA ILE A 97 -11.66 4.41 6.75
C ILE A 97 -12.65 5.33 6.03
N GLU A 98 -12.22 5.86 4.88
CA GLU A 98 -13.04 6.71 4.01
C GLU A 98 -14.43 6.07 3.71
N PRO A 99 -15.55 6.82 3.84
CA PRO A 99 -16.90 6.28 3.71
C PRO A 99 -17.18 5.56 2.38
N VAL A 100 -16.50 5.97 1.30
CA VAL A 100 -16.63 5.34 -0.02
C VAL A 100 -16.06 3.92 -0.06
N LEU A 101 -14.99 3.65 0.70
CA LEU A 101 -14.40 2.32 0.82
C LEU A 101 -15.28 1.44 1.70
N GLN A 102 -15.81 1.99 2.79
CA GLN A 102 -16.76 1.31 3.67
C GLN A 102 -18.02 0.83 2.91
N LYS A 103 -18.61 1.69 2.07
CA LYS A 103 -19.78 1.33 1.24
C LYS A 103 -19.47 0.23 0.20
N ARG A 104 -18.26 0.20 -0.37
CA ARG A 104 -17.86 -0.85 -1.33
C ARG A 104 -17.65 -2.20 -0.65
N MET A 105 -17.20 -2.20 0.61
CA MET A 105 -16.97 -3.42 1.38
C MET A 105 -18.26 -4.07 1.88
N THR A 106 -19.26 -3.28 2.27
CA THR A 106 -20.56 -3.80 2.73
C THR A 106 -21.49 -4.23 1.58
N GLY A 107 -21.21 -3.78 0.35
CA GLY A 107 -22.06 -4.04 -0.82
C GLY A 107 -21.98 -5.44 -1.46
N HIS A 108 -21.16 -6.37 -0.94
CA HIS A 108 -21.01 -7.73 -1.51
C HIS A 108 -21.36 -8.87 -0.54
N VAL A 109 -22.07 -8.58 0.55
CA VAL A 109 -22.60 -9.62 1.46
C VAL A 109 -24.11 -9.78 1.25
N GLN A 110 -24.50 -10.10 0.02
CA GLN A 110 -25.80 -10.67 -0.29
C GLN A 110 -25.66 -11.56 -1.53
N GLY A 111 -25.62 -12.87 -1.26
CA GLY A 111 -25.54 -13.97 -2.20
C GLY A 111 -25.51 -15.27 -1.41
#